data_AF-A0A3B4VIR5-F1
#
_entry.id   AF-A0A3B4VIR5-F1
#
_cell.length_a   1.000
_cell.length_b   1.000
_cell.length_c   1.000
_cell.angle_alpha   90.00
_cell.angle_beta   90.00
_cell.angle_gamma   90.00
#
_symmetry.space_group_name_H-M   'P 1'
#
loop_
_entity.id
_entity.type
_entity.pdbx_description
1 polymer ?
#
loop_
_entity_poly.entity_id
_entity_poly.type
_entity_poly.pdbx_seq_one_letter_code
_entity_poly.pdbx_strand_id
1 'polypeptide(L)'
;MATDIFKEEYNNVQEENDRYRQLNSQLKDHLVCLDREIAVADSRIQEKLTIPGGIVKHQGKHRRHMGRIRILENELHQDTIKFSKLMCSNADYRKKIAHLQQQKVTGWNIEEKLNRHLATQQSIMDKLEVKLSLAFNLRSEGETRMQEMRESMEVETLDFIKRRMELMTVIHHDAKLQAFMETKLQEIALLEEDEDSKRREKQLQNQNGGKKSDVYLQAYNTLVEMTGERDLCQIERIFIRNEERNFALINYINEQHYKLNKLKRCINKRKSDILFLELENKRLEEQRAREFQELESEVEKNSCVADSLEKQCAVVQKRLDDLMTGISSLYAEIMQTSVTVTLDNVVNVLATLEDRIIELLLQANMQDEPPQKLLLGNFDLLPEGRKSQPRSPKFARSDGK
;
A
#
# COMPACT_ATOMS: atom_id res chain seq x y z
N MET A 1 -40.87 -36.69 -137.03
CA MET A 1 -41.51 -36.38 -135.74
C MET A 1 -41.16 -37.38 -134.64
N ALA A 2 -41.11 -38.70 -134.88
CA ALA A 2 -40.72 -39.66 -133.84
C ALA A 2 -39.21 -39.64 -133.46
N THR A 3 -38.31 -39.32 -134.40
CA THR A 3 -36.84 -39.32 -134.18
C THR A 3 -36.30 -38.14 -133.38
N ASP A 4 -37.01 -37.01 -133.35
CA ASP A 4 -36.58 -35.82 -132.62
C ASP A 4 -36.97 -35.92 -131.13
N ILE A 5 -38.11 -36.54 -130.82
CA ILE A 5 -38.56 -36.83 -129.46
C ILE A 5 -37.58 -37.78 -128.75
N PHE A 6 -37.12 -38.85 -129.42
CA PHE A 6 -36.13 -39.77 -128.84
C PHE A 6 -34.75 -39.11 -128.62
N LYS A 7 -34.37 -38.13 -129.45
CA LYS A 7 -33.12 -37.36 -129.26
C LYS A 7 -33.23 -36.42 -128.07
N GLU A 8 -34.37 -35.79 -127.89
CA GLU A 8 -34.66 -34.90 -126.77
C GLU A 8 -34.73 -35.68 -125.44
N GLU A 9 -35.36 -36.85 -125.44
CA GLU A 9 -35.36 -37.79 -124.30
C GLU A 9 -33.94 -38.31 -123.99
N TYR A 10 -33.15 -38.66 -125.01
CA TYR A 10 -31.75 -39.08 -124.82
C TYR A 10 -30.89 -37.96 -124.22
N ASN A 11 -31.04 -36.73 -124.71
CA ASN A 11 -30.31 -35.58 -124.18
C ASN A 11 -30.73 -35.26 -122.74
N ASN A 12 -32.03 -35.34 -122.40
CA ASN A 12 -32.50 -35.17 -121.02
C ASN A 12 -31.91 -36.23 -120.08
N VAL A 13 -31.90 -37.50 -120.48
CA VAL A 13 -31.31 -38.60 -119.67
C VAL A 13 -29.78 -38.46 -119.55
N GLN A 14 -29.13 -37.93 -120.57
CA GLN A 14 -27.69 -37.63 -120.55
C GLN A 14 -27.39 -36.48 -119.57
N GLU A 15 -28.15 -35.39 -119.64
CA GLU A 15 -28.04 -34.27 -118.70
C GLU A 15 -28.34 -34.70 -117.26
N GLU A 16 -29.34 -35.55 -117.05
CA GLU A 16 -29.68 -36.08 -115.74
C GLU A 16 -28.57 -37.00 -115.20
N ASN A 17 -27.96 -37.84 -116.04
CA ASN A 17 -26.78 -38.62 -115.68
C ASN A 17 -25.59 -37.74 -115.31
N ASP A 18 -25.32 -36.68 -116.08
CA ASP A 18 -24.22 -35.78 -115.80
C ASP A 18 -24.46 -34.98 -114.51
N ARG A 19 -25.71 -34.62 -114.18
CA ARG A 19 -26.10 -34.06 -112.87
C ARG A 19 -25.85 -35.07 -111.74
N TYR A 20 -26.25 -36.33 -111.89
CA TYR A 20 -25.98 -37.36 -110.89
C TYR A 20 -24.49 -37.65 -110.72
N ARG A 21 -23.69 -37.58 -111.80
CA ARG A 21 -22.23 -37.70 -111.74
C ARG A 21 -21.61 -36.53 -110.98
N GLN A 22 -22.08 -35.31 -111.21
CA GLN A 22 -21.61 -34.13 -110.49
C GLN A 22 -21.97 -34.21 -109.01
N LEU A 23 -23.20 -34.61 -108.67
CA LEU A 23 -23.63 -34.82 -107.28
C LEU A 23 -22.82 -35.92 -106.59
N ASN A 24 -22.59 -37.05 -107.27
CA ASN A 24 -21.74 -38.12 -106.75
C ASN A 24 -20.29 -37.67 -106.53
N SER A 25 -19.76 -36.77 -107.37
CA SER A 25 -18.44 -36.16 -107.16
C SER A 25 -18.43 -35.31 -105.90
N GLN A 26 -19.42 -34.43 -105.74
CA GLN A 26 -19.53 -33.55 -104.56
C GLN A 26 -19.68 -34.34 -103.26
N LEU A 27 -20.47 -35.42 -103.27
CA LEU A 27 -20.63 -36.30 -102.11
C LEU A 27 -19.34 -37.04 -101.77
N LYS A 28 -18.57 -37.48 -102.77
CA LYS A 28 -17.24 -38.10 -102.55
C LYS A 28 -16.25 -37.10 -101.96
N ASP A 29 -16.22 -35.87 -102.46
CA ASP A 29 -15.36 -34.82 -101.92
C ASP A 29 -15.73 -34.48 -100.46
N HIS A 30 -17.03 -34.44 -100.14
CA HIS A 30 -17.50 -34.23 -98.78
C HIS A 30 -17.13 -35.38 -97.84
N LEU A 31 -17.25 -36.64 -98.29
CA LEU A 31 -16.79 -37.81 -97.53
C LEU A 31 -15.29 -37.74 -97.23
N VAL A 32 -14.47 -37.36 -98.22
CA VAL A 32 -13.02 -37.19 -98.01
C VAL A 32 -12.72 -36.07 -97.00
N CYS A 33 -13.50 -34.98 -97.00
CA CYS A 33 -13.38 -33.94 -95.98
C CYS A 33 -13.75 -34.46 -94.58
N LEU A 34 -14.86 -35.18 -94.45
CA LEU A 34 -15.27 -35.78 -93.17
C LEU A 34 -14.26 -36.82 -92.67
N ASP A 35 -13.72 -37.66 -93.55
CA ASP A 35 -12.69 -38.65 -93.19
C ASP A 35 -11.41 -37.97 -92.68
N ARG A 36 -11.04 -36.82 -93.25
CA ARG A 36 -9.92 -35.99 -92.75
C ARG A 36 -10.24 -35.41 -91.37
N GLU A 37 -11.46 -34.92 -91.15
CA GLU A 37 -11.88 -34.40 -89.85
C GLU A 37 -11.91 -35.49 -88.77
N ILE A 38 -12.38 -36.69 -89.11
CA ILE A 38 -12.35 -37.87 -88.23
C ILE A 38 -10.91 -38.23 -87.90
N ALA A 39 -10.00 -38.30 -88.89
CA ALA A 39 -8.60 -38.61 -88.64
C ALA A 39 -7.91 -37.57 -87.72
N VAL A 40 -8.25 -36.29 -87.86
CA VAL A 40 -7.76 -35.22 -86.98
C VAL A 40 -8.35 -35.36 -85.57
N ALA A 41 -9.65 -35.66 -85.45
CA ALA A 41 -10.29 -35.88 -84.16
C ALA A 41 -9.70 -37.10 -83.43
N ASP A 42 -9.49 -38.21 -84.14
CA ASP A 42 -8.86 -39.42 -83.62
C ASP A 42 -7.42 -39.17 -83.18
N SER A 43 -6.65 -38.41 -83.96
CA SER A 43 -5.30 -38.00 -83.58
C SER A 43 -5.29 -37.16 -82.30
N ARG A 44 -6.25 -36.26 -82.12
CA ARG A 44 -6.41 -35.46 -80.87
C ARG A 44 -6.85 -36.32 -79.69
N ILE A 45 -7.70 -37.32 -79.90
CA ILE A 45 -8.12 -38.26 -78.85
C ILE A 45 -6.92 -39.12 -78.43
N GLN A 46 -6.16 -39.64 -79.40
CA GLN A 46 -4.94 -40.40 -79.15
C GLN A 46 -3.89 -39.55 -78.45
N GLU A 47 -3.70 -38.28 -78.80
CA GLU A 47 -2.81 -37.36 -78.07
C GLU A 47 -3.22 -37.22 -76.60
N LYS A 48 -4.52 -37.06 -76.32
CA LYS A 48 -5.01 -36.98 -74.93
C LYS A 48 -4.92 -38.29 -74.15
N LEU A 49 -5.01 -39.44 -74.82
CA LEU A 49 -4.88 -40.77 -74.22
C LEU A 49 -3.41 -41.21 -74.06
N THR A 50 -2.54 -40.77 -74.96
CA THR A 50 -1.09 -41.03 -74.92
C THR A 50 -0.37 -40.21 -73.89
N ILE A 51 -0.98 -39.15 -73.32
CA ILE A 51 -0.54 -38.54 -72.05
C ILE A 51 -0.66 -39.64 -70.99
N PRO A 52 0.44 -40.32 -70.61
CA PRO A 52 0.33 -41.56 -69.86
C PRO A 52 -0.16 -41.22 -68.45
N GLY A 53 -1.40 -41.59 -68.15
CA GLY A 53 -1.91 -41.68 -66.79
C GLY A 53 -2.66 -40.46 -66.26
N GLY A 54 -3.41 -39.70 -67.06
CA GLY A 54 -4.29 -38.64 -66.56
C GLY A 54 -5.11 -39.07 -65.34
N ILE A 55 -6.05 -40.00 -65.49
CA ILE A 55 -6.97 -40.37 -64.40
C ILE A 55 -6.26 -41.15 -63.27
N VAL A 56 -5.40 -42.12 -63.60
CA VAL A 56 -4.73 -42.99 -62.61
C VAL A 56 -3.64 -42.24 -61.82
N LYS A 57 -2.86 -41.34 -62.45
CA LYS A 57 -1.90 -40.50 -61.72
C LYS A 57 -2.59 -39.42 -60.91
N HIS A 58 -3.72 -38.86 -61.36
CA HIS A 58 -4.50 -37.91 -60.55
C HIS A 58 -5.09 -38.60 -59.30
N GLN A 59 -5.64 -39.80 -59.42
CA GLN A 59 -6.10 -40.59 -58.25
C GLN A 59 -4.94 -40.96 -57.31
N GLY A 60 -3.79 -41.34 -57.86
CA GLY A 60 -2.58 -41.61 -57.07
C GLY A 60 -2.04 -40.37 -56.32
N LYS A 61 -2.05 -39.20 -56.98
CA LYS A 61 -1.69 -37.91 -56.36
C LYS A 61 -2.68 -37.56 -55.25
N HIS A 62 -3.98 -37.66 -55.49
CA HIS A 62 -5.00 -37.40 -54.48
C HIS A 62 -4.84 -38.30 -53.24
N ARG A 63 -4.59 -39.60 -53.44
CA ARG A 63 -4.31 -40.52 -52.32
C ARG A 63 -3.04 -40.14 -51.53
N ARG A 64 -1.98 -39.69 -52.21
CA ARG A 64 -0.75 -39.17 -51.55
C ARG A 64 -1.03 -37.89 -50.78
N HIS A 65 -1.80 -36.96 -51.34
CA HIS A 65 -2.20 -35.73 -50.65
C HIS A 65 -3.05 -36.04 -49.42
N MET A 66 -4.02 -36.93 -49.51
CA MET A 66 -4.82 -37.37 -48.34
C MET A 66 -3.96 -38.02 -47.25
N GLY A 67 -2.96 -38.84 -47.63
CA GLY A 67 -2.00 -39.39 -46.68
C GLY A 67 -1.18 -38.31 -45.99
N ARG A 68 -0.71 -37.30 -46.74
CA ARG A 68 0.05 -36.17 -46.18
C ARG A 68 -0.80 -35.29 -45.29
N ILE A 69 -2.05 -35.01 -45.66
CA ILE A 69 -3.01 -34.24 -44.86
C ILE A 69 -3.20 -34.93 -43.50
N ARG A 70 -3.46 -36.24 -43.49
CA ARG A 70 -3.61 -36.99 -42.22
C ARG A 70 -2.37 -36.94 -41.33
N ILE A 71 -1.17 -37.01 -41.91
CA ILE A 71 0.08 -36.88 -41.14
C ILE A 71 0.17 -35.48 -40.53
N LEU A 72 -0.10 -34.43 -41.31
CA LEU A 72 -0.07 -33.05 -40.84
C LEU A 72 -1.14 -32.77 -39.78
N GLU A 73 -2.34 -33.34 -39.92
CA GLU A 73 -3.41 -33.27 -38.92
C GLU A 73 -2.99 -33.94 -37.61
N ASN A 74 -2.35 -35.11 -37.69
CA ASN A 74 -1.83 -35.81 -36.52
C ASN A 74 -0.70 -35.02 -35.84
N GLU A 75 0.24 -34.45 -36.61
CA GLU A 75 1.30 -33.59 -36.10
C GLU A 75 0.71 -32.34 -35.42
N LEU A 76 -0.24 -31.67 -36.06
CA LEU A 76 -0.95 -30.51 -35.49
C LEU A 76 -1.68 -30.87 -34.19
N HIS A 77 -2.35 -32.02 -34.15
CA HIS A 77 -3.04 -32.48 -32.95
C HIS A 77 -2.06 -32.76 -31.81
N GLN A 78 -0.92 -33.41 -32.10
CA GLN A 78 0.12 -33.65 -31.11
C GLN A 78 0.69 -32.33 -30.55
N ASP A 79 0.94 -31.34 -31.42
CA ASP A 79 1.45 -30.05 -30.99
C ASP A 79 0.40 -29.24 -30.20
N THR A 80 -0.89 -29.37 -30.55
CA THR A 80 -2.00 -28.79 -29.77
C THR A 80 -2.11 -29.40 -28.38
N ILE A 81 -1.91 -30.72 -28.25
CA ILE A 81 -1.87 -31.40 -26.94
C ILE A 81 -0.65 -30.92 -26.14
N LYS A 82 0.54 -30.84 -26.75
CA LYS A 82 1.75 -30.34 -26.07
C LYS A 82 1.54 -28.91 -25.59
N PHE A 83 0.98 -28.04 -26.42
CA PHE A 83 0.65 -26.67 -26.06
C PHE A 83 -0.33 -26.62 -24.89
N SER A 84 -1.43 -27.38 -24.96
CA SER A 84 -2.41 -27.45 -23.87
C SER A 84 -1.78 -27.92 -22.55
N LYS A 85 -0.90 -28.93 -22.59
CA LYS A 85 -0.15 -29.39 -21.41
C LYS A 85 0.76 -28.30 -20.85
N LEU A 86 1.48 -27.57 -21.71
CA LEU A 86 2.31 -26.44 -21.29
C LEU A 86 1.47 -25.32 -20.66
N MET A 87 0.28 -25.04 -21.19
CA MET A 87 -0.65 -24.05 -20.63
C MET A 87 -1.17 -24.47 -19.25
N CYS A 88 -1.53 -25.74 -19.06
CA CYS A 88 -1.91 -26.27 -17.74
C CYS A 88 -0.75 -26.14 -16.74
N SER A 89 0.46 -26.59 -17.10
CA SER A 89 1.64 -26.44 -16.25
C SER A 89 1.96 -24.97 -15.94
N ASN A 90 1.80 -24.06 -16.91
CA ASN A 90 1.99 -22.63 -16.70
C ASN A 90 0.97 -22.07 -15.70
N ALA A 91 -0.31 -22.47 -15.80
CA ALA A 91 -1.33 -22.09 -14.85
C ALA A 91 -1.02 -22.58 -13.42
N ASP A 92 -0.49 -23.78 -13.27
CA ASP A 92 -0.08 -24.32 -11.97
C ASP A 92 1.15 -23.61 -11.40
N TYR A 93 2.13 -23.26 -12.23
CA TYR A 93 3.26 -22.41 -11.80
C TYR A 93 2.78 -21.03 -11.36
N ARG A 94 1.84 -20.41 -12.06
CA ARG A 94 1.25 -19.12 -11.64
C ARG A 94 0.58 -19.23 -10.27
N LYS A 95 -0.19 -20.29 -10.02
CA LYS A 95 -0.78 -20.54 -8.68
C LYS A 95 0.30 -20.72 -7.62
N LYS A 96 1.36 -21.46 -7.93
CA LYS A 96 2.47 -21.66 -6.98
C LYS A 96 3.21 -20.36 -6.68
N ILE A 97 3.44 -19.51 -7.69
CA ILE A 97 4.04 -18.19 -7.52
C ILE A 97 3.15 -17.30 -6.65
N ALA A 98 1.84 -17.25 -6.91
CA ALA A 98 0.90 -16.47 -6.11
C ALA A 98 0.89 -16.93 -4.64
N HIS A 99 0.89 -18.24 -4.40
CA HIS A 99 0.98 -18.79 -3.05
C HIS A 99 2.31 -18.41 -2.35
N LEU A 100 3.44 -18.50 -3.05
CA LEU A 100 4.74 -18.10 -2.49
C LEU A 100 4.80 -16.59 -2.18
N GLN A 101 4.19 -15.75 -3.02
CA GLN A 101 4.06 -14.32 -2.77
C GLN A 101 3.23 -14.05 -1.51
N GLN A 102 2.10 -14.73 -1.33
CA GLN A 102 1.28 -14.63 -0.13
C GLN A 102 2.04 -15.08 1.12
N GLN A 103 2.81 -16.17 1.04
CA GLN A 103 3.67 -16.63 2.13
C GLN A 103 4.75 -15.58 2.47
N LYS A 104 5.36 -14.97 1.46
CA LYS A 104 6.36 -13.91 1.66
C LYS A 104 5.77 -12.69 2.38
N VAL A 105 4.58 -12.24 1.98
CA VAL A 105 3.87 -11.14 2.65
C VAL A 105 3.54 -11.50 4.10
N THR A 106 3.06 -12.73 4.34
CA THR A 106 2.82 -13.23 5.70
C THR A 106 4.10 -13.24 6.53
N GLY A 107 5.22 -13.68 5.94
CA GLY A 107 6.53 -13.68 6.57
C GLY A 107 7.01 -12.28 6.96
N TRP A 108 6.89 -11.31 6.05
CA TRP A 108 7.21 -9.91 6.33
C TRP A 108 6.35 -9.31 7.45
N ASN A 109 5.05 -9.63 7.48
CA ASN A 109 4.17 -9.16 8.57
C ASN A 109 4.58 -9.74 9.94
N ILE A 110 5.09 -10.97 9.98
CA ILE A 110 5.61 -11.59 11.20
C ILE A 110 6.93 -10.92 11.62
N GLU A 111 7.84 -10.74 10.67
CA GLU A 111 9.13 -10.08 10.90
C GLU A 111 8.93 -8.66 11.45
N GLU A 112 8.02 -7.88 10.86
CA GLU A 112 7.71 -6.53 11.32
C GLU A 112 7.15 -6.52 12.75
N LYS A 113 6.26 -7.47 13.09
CA LYS A 113 5.75 -7.62 14.46
C LYS A 113 6.87 -7.98 15.44
N LEU A 114 7.75 -8.91 15.07
CA LEU A 114 8.89 -9.30 15.90
C LEU A 114 9.85 -8.13 16.12
N ASN A 115 10.15 -7.37 15.07
CA ASN A 115 11.00 -6.18 15.16
C ASN A 115 10.38 -5.10 16.06
N ARG A 116 9.05 -4.90 15.98
CA ARG A 116 8.34 -4.01 16.92
C ARG A 116 8.46 -4.51 18.37
N HIS A 117 8.28 -5.80 18.62
CA HIS A 117 8.47 -6.36 19.97
C HIS A 117 9.91 -6.20 20.47
N LEU A 118 10.90 -6.46 19.62
CA LEU A 118 12.32 -6.28 19.96
C LEU A 118 12.62 -4.82 20.33
N ALA A 119 12.15 -3.86 19.53
CA ALA A 119 12.33 -2.44 19.82
C ALA A 119 11.66 -2.02 21.13
N THR A 120 10.46 -2.54 21.44
CA THR A 120 9.81 -2.27 22.73
C THR A 120 10.60 -2.86 23.90
N GLN A 121 11.15 -4.07 23.77
CA GLN A 121 11.97 -4.69 24.79
C GLN A 121 13.28 -3.93 25.03
N GLN A 122 13.95 -3.49 23.96
CA GLN A 122 15.14 -2.63 24.05
C GLN A 122 14.81 -1.32 24.78
N SER A 123 13.73 -0.64 24.42
CA SER A 123 13.30 0.58 25.13
C SER A 123 13.02 0.35 26.62
N ILE A 124 12.46 -0.81 26.98
CA ILE A 124 12.24 -1.18 28.39
C ILE A 124 13.58 -1.44 29.10
N MET A 125 14.49 -2.15 28.44
CA MET A 125 15.83 -2.45 28.95
C MET A 125 16.62 -1.16 29.20
N ASP A 126 16.63 -0.22 28.25
CA ASP A 126 17.31 1.08 28.39
C ASP A 126 16.73 1.87 29.59
N LYS A 127 15.40 1.87 29.73
CA LYS A 127 14.74 2.52 30.89
C LYS A 127 15.09 1.84 32.21
N LEU A 128 15.25 0.52 32.21
CA LEU A 128 15.64 -0.23 33.39
C LEU A 128 17.10 0.05 33.75
N GLU A 129 17.99 0.12 32.76
CA GLU A 129 19.39 0.46 32.93
C GLU A 129 19.53 1.84 33.58
N VAL A 130 18.87 2.87 33.04
CA VAL A 130 18.87 4.22 33.63
C VAL A 130 18.38 4.22 35.08
N LYS A 131 17.30 3.48 35.37
CA LYS A 131 16.79 3.35 36.74
C LYS A 131 17.76 2.63 37.67
N LEU A 132 18.43 1.59 37.18
CA LEU A 132 19.41 0.83 37.92
C LEU A 132 20.64 1.70 38.24
N SER A 133 21.16 2.43 37.27
CA SER A 133 22.25 3.38 37.46
C SER A 133 21.89 4.47 38.48
N LEU A 134 20.66 5.00 38.42
CA LEU A 134 20.18 5.98 39.41
C LEU A 134 20.12 5.38 40.82
N ALA A 135 19.53 4.19 40.97
CA ALA A 135 19.44 3.52 42.26
C ALA A 135 20.83 3.20 42.84
N PHE A 136 21.77 2.79 41.98
CA PHE A 136 23.15 2.54 42.37
C PHE A 136 23.85 3.82 42.87
N ASN A 137 23.70 4.93 42.15
CA ASN A 137 24.27 6.21 42.55
C ASN A 137 23.70 6.70 43.90
N LEU A 138 22.38 6.60 44.09
CA LEU A 138 21.75 6.96 45.37
C LEU A 138 22.21 6.08 46.52
N ARG A 139 22.39 4.79 46.28
CA ARG A 139 22.94 3.86 47.28
C ARG A 139 24.38 4.24 47.64
N SER A 140 25.24 4.48 46.65
CA SER A 140 26.63 4.89 46.85
C SER A 140 26.74 6.21 47.62
N GLU A 141 25.87 7.19 47.30
CA GLU A 141 25.77 8.44 48.05
C GLU A 141 25.31 8.21 49.51
N GLY A 142 24.38 7.30 49.74
CA GLY A 142 24.00 6.91 51.10
C GLY A 142 25.13 6.24 51.87
N GLU A 143 25.86 5.33 51.22
CA GLU A 143 27.00 4.62 51.82
C GLU A 143 28.14 5.56 52.19
N THR A 144 28.46 6.53 51.32
CA THR A 144 29.46 7.58 51.59
C THR A 144 29.05 8.48 52.76
N ARG A 145 27.82 9.00 52.79
CA ARG A 145 27.32 9.79 53.93
C ARG A 145 27.31 9.02 55.25
N MET A 146 26.96 7.73 55.21
CA MET A 146 27.01 6.88 56.41
C MET A 146 28.46 6.67 56.89
N GLN A 147 29.41 6.55 55.96
CA GLN A 147 30.82 6.43 56.30
C GLN A 147 31.36 7.72 56.94
N GLU A 148 31.06 8.88 56.35
CA GLU A 148 31.40 10.19 56.92
C GLU A 148 30.81 10.37 58.33
N MET A 149 29.56 9.97 58.55
CA MET A 149 28.93 10.02 59.86
C MET A 149 29.62 9.10 60.87
N ARG A 150 30.01 7.88 60.48
CA ARG A 150 30.77 6.96 61.34
C ARG A 150 32.10 7.57 61.75
N GLU A 151 32.86 8.12 60.80
CA GLU A 151 34.14 8.78 61.07
C GLU A 151 33.96 9.98 62.01
N SER A 152 32.93 10.80 61.79
CA SER A 152 32.59 11.91 62.69
C SER A 152 32.25 11.44 64.11
N MET A 153 31.49 10.34 64.25
CA MET A 153 31.17 9.76 65.55
C MET A 153 32.42 9.20 66.25
N GLU A 154 33.32 8.53 65.52
CA GLU A 154 34.59 8.05 66.08
C GLU A 154 35.42 9.21 66.61
N VAL A 155 35.56 10.30 65.86
CA VAL A 155 36.25 11.51 66.32
C VAL A 155 35.59 12.10 67.57
N GLU A 156 34.26 12.25 67.58
CA GLU A 156 33.54 12.81 68.73
C GLU A 156 33.68 11.92 69.99
N THR A 157 33.66 10.60 69.83
CA THR A 157 33.86 9.67 70.96
C THR A 157 35.28 9.77 71.52
N LEU A 158 36.31 9.90 70.68
CA LEU A 158 37.69 10.12 71.11
C LEU A 158 37.82 11.44 71.87
N ASP A 159 37.23 12.51 71.34
CA ASP A 159 37.18 13.83 71.98
C ASP A 159 36.47 13.77 73.33
N PHE A 160 35.34 13.07 73.43
CA PHE A 160 34.62 12.88 74.68
C PHE A 160 35.44 12.12 75.71
N ILE A 161 36.11 11.04 75.30
CA ILE A 161 37.01 10.28 76.18
C ILE A 161 38.14 11.18 76.70
N LYS A 162 38.74 11.99 75.83
CA LYS A 162 39.79 12.95 76.21
C LYS A 162 39.28 13.96 77.24
N ARG A 163 38.16 14.63 76.97
CA ARG A 163 37.53 15.58 77.92
C ARG A 163 37.20 14.92 79.26
N ARG A 164 36.70 13.67 79.23
CA ARG A 164 36.42 12.90 80.44
C ARG A 164 37.68 12.61 81.24
N MET A 165 38.78 12.25 80.59
CA MET A 165 40.06 12.03 81.29
C MET A 165 40.60 13.32 81.91
N GLU A 166 40.56 14.45 81.18
CA GLU A 166 40.93 15.76 81.69
C GLU A 166 40.07 16.17 82.91
N LEU A 167 38.77 15.91 82.87
CA LEU A 167 37.90 16.19 84.02
C LEU A 167 38.23 15.29 85.21
N MET A 168 38.50 14.00 84.98
CA MET A 168 38.91 13.07 86.03
C MET A 168 40.23 13.48 86.68
N THR A 169 41.20 13.97 85.89
CA THR A 169 42.45 14.49 86.47
C THR A 169 42.17 15.72 87.31
N VAL A 170 41.40 16.70 86.83
CA VAL A 170 41.03 17.90 87.62
C VAL A 170 40.37 17.50 88.94
N ILE A 171 39.39 16.59 88.92
CA ILE A 171 38.73 16.10 90.14
C ILE A 171 39.74 15.42 91.08
N HIS A 172 40.68 14.63 90.56
CA HIS A 172 41.71 14.01 91.41
C HIS A 172 42.63 15.06 92.05
N HIS A 173 43.02 16.10 91.32
CA HIS A 173 43.81 17.21 91.86
C HIS A 173 43.02 17.98 92.92
N ASP A 174 41.74 18.25 92.68
CA ASP A 174 40.85 18.94 93.63
C ASP A 174 40.61 18.10 94.89
N ALA A 175 40.36 16.80 94.77
CA ALA A 175 40.25 15.88 95.91
C ALA A 175 41.55 15.82 96.73
N LYS A 176 42.71 15.83 96.06
CA LYS A 176 44.02 15.89 96.75
C LYS A 176 44.21 17.24 97.46
N LEU A 177 43.80 18.34 96.84
CA LEU A 177 43.83 19.66 97.46
C LEU A 177 42.89 19.72 98.66
N GLN A 178 41.68 19.19 98.54
CA GLN A 178 40.72 19.11 99.64
C GLN A 178 41.28 18.28 100.79
N ALA A 179 41.85 17.09 100.54
CA ALA A 179 42.49 16.29 101.58
C ALA A 179 43.68 17.02 102.23
N PHE A 180 44.47 17.76 101.44
CA PHE A 180 45.54 18.61 101.97
C PHE A 180 45.01 19.74 102.84
N MET A 181 43.95 20.44 102.40
CA MET A 181 43.29 21.49 103.15
C MET A 181 42.64 20.95 104.42
N GLU A 182 42.00 19.77 104.39
CA GLU A 182 41.46 19.09 105.57
C GLU A 182 42.57 18.75 106.57
N THR A 183 43.72 18.24 106.10
CA THR A 183 44.89 17.99 106.96
C THR A 183 45.42 19.29 107.56
N LYS A 184 45.50 20.36 106.77
CA LYS A 184 45.92 21.69 107.24
C LYS A 184 44.90 22.35 108.17
N LEU A 185 43.61 22.17 107.94
CA LEU A 185 42.54 22.62 108.82
C LEU A 185 42.51 21.80 110.11
N GLN A 186 42.89 20.52 110.10
CA GLN A 186 43.10 19.75 111.33
C GLN A 186 44.34 20.24 112.09
N GLU A 187 45.43 20.58 111.40
CA GLU A 187 46.60 21.24 112.01
C GLU A 187 46.26 22.64 112.56
N ILE A 188 45.43 23.40 111.86
CA ILE A 188 44.92 24.71 112.31
C ILE A 188 43.89 24.54 113.43
N ALA A 189 42.99 23.55 113.41
CA ALA A 189 42.04 23.28 114.49
C ALA A 189 42.72 22.82 115.78
N LEU A 190 43.91 22.21 115.68
CA LEU A 190 44.79 21.95 116.83
C LEU A 190 45.55 23.21 117.31
N LEU A 191 45.58 24.28 116.51
CA LEU A 191 46.18 25.59 116.82
C LEU A 191 45.14 26.69 117.11
N GLU A 192 43.88 26.50 116.73
CA GLU A 192 42.71 27.36 116.93
C GLU A 192 41.81 26.85 118.08
N GLU A 193 42.29 25.88 118.87
CA GLU A 193 41.67 25.62 120.19
C GLU A 193 41.94 26.76 121.20
N ASP A 194 42.72 27.79 120.83
CA ASP A 194 43.05 28.89 121.76
C ASP A 194 42.75 30.31 121.29
N GLU A 195 42.22 30.57 120.09
CA GLU A 195 41.78 31.93 119.77
C GLU A 195 40.52 31.95 118.88
N ASP A 196 39.56 32.74 119.35
CA ASP A 196 38.46 33.31 118.57
C ASP A 196 37.24 32.44 118.24
N SER A 197 36.63 32.03 119.35
CA SER A 197 35.22 32.36 119.57
C SER A 197 34.93 33.86 119.32
N LYS A 198 34.31 34.17 118.17
CA LYS A 198 33.50 35.37 117.82
C LYS A 198 34.08 36.24 116.71
N ARG A 199 33.60 36.03 115.49
CA ARG A 199 33.24 37.14 114.57
C ARG A 199 32.08 36.77 113.64
N ARG A 200 30.89 37.04 114.19
CA ARG A 200 29.73 37.72 113.58
C ARG A 200 29.36 37.36 112.13
N GLU A 201 28.21 36.69 112.02
CA GLU A 201 26.97 37.27 111.50
C GLU A 201 27.05 38.40 110.44
N LYS A 202 26.29 38.15 109.35
CA LYS A 202 25.75 39.04 108.31
C LYS A 202 26.60 39.27 107.06
N GLN A 203 26.10 38.71 105.96
CA GLN A 203 25.87 39.51 104.75
C GLN A 203 24.70 38.94 103.93
N LEU A 204 23.61 39.72 103.90
CA LEU A 204 22.60 39.69 102.84
C LEU A 204 23.22 40.24 101.56
N GLN A 205 22.99 39.55 100.43
CA GLN A 205 22.73 40.06 99.06
C GLN A 205 22.95 38.89 98.08
N ASN A 206 22.13 38.60 97.07
CA ASN A 206 21.48 39.50 96.12
C ASN A 206 20.19 38.88 95.53
N GLN A 207 19.17 39.72 95.41
CA GLN A 207 18.11 39.58 94.42
C GLN A 207 18.66 40.05 93.07
N ASN A 208 18.55 39.23 92.04
CA ASN A 208 18.57 39.67 90.65
C ASN A 208 17.68 38.74 89.82
N GLY A 209 16.38 39.08 89.74
CA GLY A 209 15.40 38.35 88.92
C GLY A 209 14.16 39.16 88.49
N GLY A 210 14.01 40.41 88.92
CA GLY A 210 12.75 41.16 88.80
C GLY A 210 12.27 41.47 87.39
N LYS A 211 13.15 41.50 86.38
CA LYS A 211 12.74 41.90 85.01
C LYS A 211 12.09 40.79 84.18
N LYS A 212 12.20 39.53 84.59
CA LYS A 212 11.44 38.42 83.97
C LYS A 212 10.08 38.23 84.65
N SER A 213 10.01 38.45 85.97
CA SER A 213 8.80 38.25 86.77
C SER A 213 7.63 39.13 86.34
N ASP A 214 7.88 40.40 86.05
CA ASP A 214 6.82 41.34 85.67
C ASP A 214 6.20 41.00 84.31
N VAL A 215 7.00 40.51 83.36
CA VAL A 215 6.50 40.08 82.03
C VAL A 215 5.65 38.81 82.14
N TYR A 216 6.06 37.84 82.97
CA TYR A 216 5.27 36.64 83.21
C TYR A 216 3.98 36.93 83.98
N LEU A 217 3.99 37.89 84.91
CA LEU A 217 2.80 38.30 85.64
C LEU A 217 1.79 39.01 84.72
N GLN A 218 2.28 39.85 83.79
CA GLN A 218 1.44 40.51 82.79
C GLN A 218 0.83 39.51 81.80
N ALA A 219 1.60 38.53 81.35
CA ALA A 219 1.13 37.44 80.47
C ALA A 219 0.12 36.52 81.18
N TYR A 220 0.32 36.27 82.48
CA TYR A 220 -0.60 35.49 83.30
C TYR A 220 -1.95 36.20 83.47
N ASN A 221 -1.93 37.50 83.77
CA ASN A 221 -3.17 38.28 83.93
C ASN A 221 -3.98 38.34 82.62
N THR A 222 -3.32 38.48 81.47
CA THR A 222 -3.99 38.45 80.15
C THR A 222 -4.56 37.06 79.81
N LEU A 223 -3.89 35.97 80.21
CA LEU A 223 -4.42 34.61 80.05
C LEU A 223 -5.65 34.36 80.92
N VAL A 224 -5.66 34.84 82.17
CA VAL A 224 -6.79 34.73 83.10
C VAL A 224 -7.99 35.54 82.60
N GLU A 225 -7.78 36.72 82.03
CA GLU A 225 -8.85 37.54 81.43
C GLU A 225 -9.50 36.87 80.20
N MET A 226 -8.70 36.20 79.36
CA MET A 226 -9.18 35.53 78.15
C MET A 226 -9.90 34.19 78.43
N THR A 227 -9.53 33.49 79.52
CA THR A 227 -10.07 32.17 79.86
C THR A 227 -11.12 32.20 80.97
N GLY A 228 -11.17 33.25 81.79
CA GLY A 228 -12.15 33.42 82.88
C GLY A 228 -11.93 32.54 84.12
N GLU A 229 -10.91 31.68 84.10
CA GLU A 229 -10.54 30.73 85.15
C GLU A 229 -9.35 31.27 85.96
N ARG A 230 -9.34 31.08 87.29
CA ARG A 230 -8.24 31.54 88.18
C ARG A 230 -7.24 30.44 88.58
N ASP A 231 -7.52 29.20 88.21
CA ASP A 231 -6.69 28.03 88.52
C ASP A 231 -5.73 27.73 87.36
N LEU A 232 -4.42 27.88 87.60
CA LEU A 232 -3.36 27.69 86.61
C LEU A 232 -3.44 26.31 85.95
N CYS A 233 -3.79 25.26 86.71
CA CYS A 233 -3.92 23.89 86.21
C CYS A 233 -5.11 23.72 85.25
N GLN A 234 -6.18 24.52 85.39
CA GLN A 234 -7.31 24.51 84.46
C GLN A 234 -7.00 25.28 83.19
N ILE A 235 -6.33 26.43 83.30
CA ILE A 235 -5.86 27.22 82.15
C ILE A 235 -4.94 26.39 81.27
N GLU A 236 -3.96 25.69 81.87
CA GLU A 236 -3.03 24.81 81.13
C GLU A 236 -3.78 23.70 80.38
N ARG A 237 -4.74 23.03 81.02
CA ARG A 237 -5.55 21.97 80.37
C ARG A 237 -6.41 22.50 79.23
N ILE A 238 -6.99 23.69 79.36
CA ILE A 238 -7.77 24.33 78.29
C ILE A 238 -6.85 24.73 77.13
N PHE A 239 -5.65 25.23 77.44
CA PHE A 239 -4.67 25.61 76.44
C PHE A 239 -4.16 24.42 75.64
N ILE A 240 -3.76 23.33 76.30
CA ILE A 240 -3.34 22.08 75.65
C ILE A 240 -4.47 21.56 74.75
N ARG A 241 -5.71 21.52 75.25
CA ARG A 241 -6.87 21.06 74.45
C ARG A 241 -7.14 21.95 73.24
N ASN A 242 -6.98 23.27 73.39
CA ASN A 242 -7.13 24.22 72.29
C ASN A 242 -5.98 24.09 71.28
N GLU A 243 -4.75 23.89 71.75
CA GLU A 243 -3.57 23.67 70.92
C GLU A 243 -3.69 22.37 70.11
N GLU A 244 -4.11 21.28 70.74
CA GLU A 244 -4.40 20.00 70.07
C GLU A 244 -5.50 20.16 69.00
N ARG A 245 -6.57 20.90 69.30
CA ARG A 245 -7.62 21.24 68.31
C ARG A 245 -7.07 22.07 67.16
N ASN A 246 -6.24 23.06 67.46
CA ASN A 246 -5.66 23.95 66.46
C ASN A 246 -4.68 23.17 65.56
N PHE A 247 -3.87 22.29 66.15
CA PHE A 247 -2.98 21.40 65.43
C PHE A 247 -3.75 20.45 64.52
N ALA A 248 -4.85 19.86 65.00
CA ALA A 248 -5.73 19.02 64.19
C ALA A 248 -6.37 19.80 63.02
N LEU A 249 -6.83 21.03 63.26
CA LEU A 249 -7.39 21.92 62.23
C LEU A 249 -6.35 22.30 61.17
N ILE A 250 -5.13 22.66 61.57
CA ILE A 250 -4.03 22.98 60.66
C ILE A 250 -3.66 21.77 59.82
N ASN A 251 -3.58 20.57 60.42
CA ASN A 251 -3.31 19.35 59.68
C ASN A 251 -4.41 19.03 58.67
N TYR A 252 -5.68 19.21 59.05
CA TYR A 252 -6.80 19.05 58.13
C TYR A 252 -6.73 20.05 56.96
N ILE A 253 -6.45 21.33 57.23
CA ILE A 253 -6.28 22.37 56.21
C ILE A 253 -5.13 21.99 55.25
N ASN A 254 -4.00 21.52 55.78
CA ASN A 254 -2.86 21.07 54.98
C ASN A 254 -3.23 19.87 54.09
N GLU A 255 -3.98 18.90 54.61
CA GLU A 255 -4.46 17.76 53.82
C GLU A 255 -5.42 18.20 52.71
N GLN A 256 -6.32 19.14 52.99
CA GLN A 256 -7.21 19.71 51.98
C GLN A 256 -6.43 20.48 50.90
N HIS A 257 -5.41 21.25 51.29
CA HIS A 257 -4.53 21.92 50.33
C HIS A 257 -3.77 20.92 49.46
N TYR A 258 -3.30 19.80 50.03
CA TYR A 258 -2.68 18.73 49.25
C TYR A 258 -3.64 18.14 48.23
N LYS A 259 -4.88 17.82 48.64
CA LYS A 259 -5.93 17.30 47.76
C LYS A 259 -6.28 18.30 46.65
N LEU A 260 -6.42 19.58 46.98
CA LEU A 260 -6.68 20.65 46.03
C LEU A 260 -5.55 20.80 45.00
N ASN A 261 -4.29 20.81 45.45
CA ASN A 261 -3.12 20.90 44.56
C ASN A 261 -2.97 19.66 43.67
N LYS A 262 -3.29 18.47 44.19
CA LYS A 262 -3.34 17.24 43.39
C LYS A 262 -4.42 17.33 42.32
N LEU A 263 -5.63 17.77 42.67
CA LEU A 263 -6.73 17.92 41.73
C LEU A 263 -6.43 18.97 40.65
N LYS A 264 -5.85 20.11 41.03
CA LYS A 264 -5.42 21.16 40.09
C LYS A 264 -4.38 20.65 39.09
N ARG A 265 -3.39 19.86 39.55
CA ARG A 265 -2.42 19.21 38.66
C ARG A 265 -3.10 18.22 37.70
N CYS A 266 -4.03 17.40 38.19
CA CYS A 266 -4.79 16.48 37.34
C CYS A 266 -5.64 17.22 36.29
N ILE A 267 -6.29 18.32 36.66
CA ILE A 267 -7.06 19.16 35.74
C ILE A 267 -6.14 19.75 34.67
N ASN A 268 -5.00 20.31 35.06
CA ASN A 268 -4.06 20.91 34.11
C ASN A 268 -3.49 19.86 33.15
N LYS A 269 -3.16 18.66 33.64
CA LYS A 269 -2.73 17.55 32.80
C LYS A 269 -3.80 17.17 31.78
N ARG A 270 -5.04 16.95 32.23
CA ARG A 270 -6.16 16.63 31.34
C ARG A 270 -6.42 17.71 30.29
N LYS A 271 -6.33 19.00 30.68
CA LYS A 271 -6.44 20.11 29.73
C LYS A 271 -5.33 20.07 28.66
N SER A 272 -4.10 19.79 29.07
CA SER A 272 -2.98 19.61 28.13
C SER A 272 -3.21 18.43 27.19
N ASP A 273 -3.70 17.30 27.72
CA ASP A 273 -4.00 16.10 26.93
C ASP A 273 -5.12 16.38 25.91
N ILE A 274 -6.17 17.13 26.30
CA ILE A 274 -7.26 17.55 25.40
C ILE A 274 -6.71 18.41 24.26
N LEU A 275 -5.91 19.44 24.56
CA LEU A 275 -5.33 20.31 23.54
C LEU A 275 -4.43 19.55 22.56
N PHE A 276 -3.67 18.57 23.06
CA PHE A 276 -2.85 17.70 22.23
C PHE A 276 -3.71 16.86 21.27
N LEU A 277 -4.78 16.24 21.78
CA LEU A 277 -5.70 15.44 20.97
C LEU A 277 -6.47 16.28 19.94
N GLU A 278 -6.85 17.51 20.28
CA GLU A 278 -7.49 18.43 19.35
C GLU A 278 -6.55 18.81 18.19
N LEU A 279 -5.26 19.06 18.48
CA LEU A 279 -4.26 19.35 17.47
C LEU A 279 -4.01 18.14 16.55
N GLU A 280 -3.90 16.94 17.13
CA GLU A 280 -3.74 15.70 16.38
C GLU A 280 -4.95 15.42 15.48
N ASN A 281 -6.16 15.59 16.00
CA ASN A 281 -7.40 15.44 15.23
C ASN A 281 -7.45 16.42 14.04
N LYS A 282 -7.11 17.68 14.27
CA LYS A 282 -7.07 18.68 13.20
C LYS A 282 -6.07 18.29 12.10
N ARG A 283 -4.88 17.81 12.48
CA ARG A 283 -3.88 17.31 11.52
C ARG A 283 -4.40 16.12 10.70
N LEU A 284 -5.09 15.18 11.34
CA LEU A 284 -5.68 14.01 10.69
C LEU A 284 -6.86 14.40 9.79
N GLU A 285 -7.65 15.40 10.15
CA GLU A 285 -8.70 15.96 9.29
C GLU A 285 -8.11 16.64 8.05
N GLU A 286 -7.07 17.45 8.21
CA GLU A 286 -6.36 18.08 7.08
C GLU A 286 -5.73 17.03 6.14
N GLN A 287 -5.18 15.94 6.69
CA GLN A 287 -4.67 14.83 5.90
C GLN A 287 -5.79 14.12 5.14
N ARG A 288 -6.88 13.75 5.82
CA ARG A 288 -8.04 13.11 5.17
C ARG A 288 -8.62 14.01 4.08
N ALA A 289 -8.73 15.31 4.31
CA ALA A 289 -9.22 16.26 3.30
C ALA A 289 -8.34 16.26 2.04
N ARG A 290 -7.01 16.22 2.19
CA ARG A 290 -6.08 16.10 1.05
C ARG A 290 -6.25 14.79 0.29
N GLU A 291 -6.34 13.67 1.01
CA GLU A 291 -6.56 12.34 0.41
C GLU A 291 -7.90 12.28 -0.34
N PHE A 292 -8.97 12.85 0.23
CA PHE A 292 -10.26 12.97 -0.44
C PHE A 292 -10.19 13.81 -1.72
N GLN A 293 -9.50 14.95 -1.69
CA GLN A 293 -9.35 15.82 -2.87
C GLN A 293 -8.54 15.13 -3.99
N GLU A 294 -7.52 14.34 -3.63
CA GLU A 294 -6.73 13.57 -4.59
C GLU A 294 -7.57 12.47 -5.25
N LEU A 295 -8.33 11.71 -4.45
CA LEU A 295 -9.26 10.70 -4.94
C LEU A 295 -10.35 11.29 -5.83
N GLU A 296 -10.91 12.45 -5.46
CA GLU A 296 -11.92 13.15 -6.27
C GLU A 296 -11.34 13.56 -7.63
N SER A 297 -10.11 14.09 -7.66
CA SER A 297 -9.42 14.41 -8.91
C SER A 297 -9.12 13.18 -9.76
N GLU A 298 -8.79 12.04 -9.15
CA GLU A 298 -8.57 10.78 -9.86
C GLU A 298 -9.86 10.22 -10.46
N VAL A 299 -10.96 10.26 -9.70
CA VAL A 299 -12.28 9.87 -10.18
C VAL A 299 -12.72 10.74 -11.35
N GLU A 300 -12.52 12.05 -11.27
CA GLU A 300 -12.89 12.97 -12.35
C GLU A 300 -12.07 12.72 -13.64
N LYS A 301 -10.75 12.46 -13.50
CA LYS A 301 -9.90 12.05 -14.64
C LYS A 301 -10.38 10.75 -15.26
N ASN A 302 -10.66 9.74 -14.45
CA ASN A 302 -11.13 8.44 -14.93
C ASN A 302 -12.51 8.53 -15.59
N SER A 303 -13.41 9.36 -15.05
CA SER A 303 -14.72 9.65 -15.67
C SER A 303 -14.54 10.28 -17.05
N CYS A 304 -13.67 11.28 -17.18
CA CYS A 304 -13.39 11.91 -18.47
C CYS A 304 -12.81 10.93 -19.50
N VAL A 305 -11.92 10.03 -19.06
CA VAL A 305 -11.40 8.96 -19.92
C VAL A 305 -12.51 7.99 -20.33
N ALA A 306 -13.35 7.55 -19.39
CA ALA A 306 -14.48 6.66 -19.66
C ALA A 306 -15.45 7.29 -20.68
N ASP A 307 -15.84 8.55 -20.48
CA ASP A 307 -16.71 9.31 -21.41
C ASP A 307 -16.09 9.41 -22.81
N SER A 308 -14.77 9.61 -22.89
CA SER A 308 -14.07 9.69 -24.16
C SER A 308 -14.05 8.35 -24.90
N LEU A 309 -13.87 7.24 -24.17
CA LEU A 309 -13.90 5.88 -24.71
C LEU A 309 -15.31 5.49 -25.13
N GLU A 310 -16.33 5.84 -24.34
CA GLU A 310 -17.73 5.59 -24.67
C GLU A 310 -18.12 6.31 -25.97
N LYS A 311 -17.72 7.58 -26.12
CA LYS A 311 -17.89 8.32 -27.39
C LYS A 311 -17.19 7.64 -28.57
N GLN A 312 -15.98 7.13 -28.38
CA GLN A 312 -15.26 6.40 -29.43
C GLN A 312 -15.96 5.09 -29.79
N CYS A 313 -16.38 4.30 -28.79
CA CYS A 313 -17.15 3.07 -29.00
C CYS A 313 -18.46 3.34 -29.74
N ALA A 314 -19.19 4.41 -29.39
CA ALA A 314 -20.43 4.79 -30.08
C ALA A 314 -20.18 5.15 -31.55
N VAL A 315 -19.07 5.84 -31.88
CA VAL A 315 -18.69 6.14 -33.26
C VAL A 315 -18.33 4.86 -34.03
N VAL A 316 -17.57 3.95 -33.41
CA VAL A 316 -17.21 2.66 -34.02
C VAL A 316 -18.46 1.81 -34.26
N GLN A 317 -19.36 1.74 -33.29
CA GLN A 317 -20.63 1.02 -33.41
C GLN A 317 -21.46 1.57 -34.57
N LYS A 318 -21.63 2.89 -34.66
CA LYS A 318 -22.35 3.51 -35.77
C LYS A 318 -21.73 3.15 -37.13
N ARG A 319 -20.40 3.22 -37.26
CA ARG A 319 -19.71 2.84 -38.50
C ARG A 319 -19.93 1.36 -38.86
N LEU A 320 -19.94 0.50 -37.84
CA LEU A 320 -20.16 -0.92 -38.00
C LEU A 320 -21.60 -1.18 -38.45
N ASP A 321 -22.59 -0.52 -37.85
CA ASP A 321 -24.00 -0.58 -38.25
C ASP A 321 -24.21 -0.05 -39.69
N ASP A 322 -23.56 1.06 -40.05
CA ASP A 322 -23.56 1.60 -41.42
C ASP A 322 -23.00 0.58 -42.43
N LEU A 323 -21.88 -0.08 -42.08
CA LEU A 323 -21.27 -1.13 -42.92
C LEU A 323 -22.17 -2.37 -43.05
N MET A 324 -22.75 -2.84 -41.94
CA MET A 324 -23.70 -3.96 -41.98
C MET A 324 -24.92 -3.65 -42.86
N THR A 325 -25.42 -2.42 -42.78
CA THR A 325 -26.53 -1.96 -43.62
C THR A 325 -26.12 -1.94 -45.09
N GLY A 326 -24.91 -1.44 -45.41
CA GLY A 326 -24.36 -1.44 -46.77
C GLY A 326 -24.14 -2.83 -47.35
N ILE A 327 -23.61 -3.78 -46.55
CA ILE A 327 -23.47 -5.18 -46.96
C ILE A 327 -24.85 -5.80 -47.18
N SER A 328 -25.83 -5.53 -46.31
CA SER A 328 -27.20 -6.02 -46.46
C SER A 328 -27.84 -5.51 -47.75
N SER A 329 -27.65 -4.24 -48.10
CA SER A 329 -28.18 -3.67 -49.35
C SER A 329 -27.53 -4.25 -50.58
N LEU A 330 -26.19 -4.40 -50.60
CA LEU A 330 -25.46 -5.03 -51.71
C LEU A 330 -25.87 -6.50 -51.89
N TYR A 331 -26.05 -7.21 -50.77
CA TYR A 331 -26.55 -8.59 -50.79
C TYR A 331 -27.93 -8.67 -51.42
N ALA A 332 -28.85 -7.81 -50.99
CA ALA A 332 -30.21 -7.77 -51.53
C ALA A 332 -30.22 -7.43 -53.02
N GLU A 333 -29.35 -6.55 -53.49
CA GLU A 333 -29.26 -6.13 -54.90
C GLU A 333 -28.70 -7.23 -55.80
N ILE A 334 -27.62 -7.92 -55.37
CA ILE A 334 -26.94 -8.94 -56.18
C ILE A 334 -27.65 -10.30 -56.14
N MET A 335 -28.17 -10.68 -54.97
CA MET A 335 -28.79 -12.00 -54.74
C MET A 335 -30.32 -11.98 -54.82
N GLN A 336 -30.95 -10.80 -54.96
CA GLN A 336 -32.42 -10.61 -54.98
C GLN A 336 -33.14 -11.25 -53.77
N THR A 337 -32.42 -11.44 -52.67
CA THR A 337 -32.91 -12.08 -51.44
C THR A 337 -32.55 -11.20 -50.24
N SER A 338 -33.50 -10.99 -49.34
CA SER A 338 -33.27 -10.18 -48.14
C SER A 338 -32.70 -11.05 -47.01
N VAL A 339 -31.45 -10.80 -46.62
CA VAL A 339 -30.82 -11.44 -45.46
C VAL A 339 -30.44 -10.35 -44.45
N THR A 340 -30.79 -10.57 -43.18
CA THR A 340 -30.37 -9.71 -42.07
C THR A 340 -28.91 -10.01 -41.72
N VAL A 341 -28.01 -9.05 -41.95
CA VAL A 341 -26.59 -9.18 -41.62
C VAL A 341 -26.39 -8.92 -40.13
N THR A 342 -25.80 -9.89 -39.43
CA THR A 342 -25.42 -9.85 -38.02
C THR A 342 -23.92 -10.15 -37.90
N LEU A 343 -23.27 -9.73 -36.81
CA LEU A 343 -21.80 -9.87 -36.62
C LEU A 343 -21.28 -11.30 -36.87
N ASP A 344 -22.07 -12.31 -36.53
CA ASP A 344 -21.71 -13.73 -36.70
C ASP A 344 -21.88 -14.23 -38.13
N ASN A 345 -22.72 -13.59 -38.95
CA ASN A 345 -23.01 -14.03 -40.31
C ASN A 345 -22.32 -13.16 -41.38
N VAL A 346 -21.78 -11.99 -41.03
CA VAL A 346 -21.15 -11.04 -41.99
C VAL A 346 -20.12 -11.73 -42.87
N VAL A 347 -19.27 -12.58 -42.29
CA VAL A 347 -18.20 -13.27 -43.03
C VAL A 347 -18.77 -14.24 -44.06
N ASN A 348 -19.84 -14.97 -43.70
CA ASN A 348 -20.49 -15.92 -44.62
C ASN A 348 -21.27 -15.18 -45.73
N VAL A 349 -21.92 -14.06 -45.39
CA VAL A 349 -22.61 -13.19 -46.35
C VAL A 349 -21.62 -12.57 -47.33
N LEU A 350 -20.46 -12.11 -46.86
CA LEU A 350 -19.40 -11.58 -47.72
C LEU A 350 -18.80 -12.66 -48.63
N ALA A 351 -18.50 -13.85 -48.11
CA ALA A 351 -17.96 -14.94 -48.93
C ALA A 351 -18.92 -15.34 -50.07
N THR A 352 -20.23 -15.42 -49.77
CA THR A 352 -21.23 -15.72 -50.79
C THR A 352 -21.42 -14.58 -51.81
N LEU A 353 -21.28 -13.32 -51.38
CA LEU A 353 -21.24 -12.17 -52.29
C LEU A 353 -20.02 -12.21 -53.21
N GLU A 354 -18.84 -12.47 -52.67
CA GLU A 354 -17.58 -12.55 -53.42
C GLU A 354 -17.67 -13.62 -54.51
N ASP A 355 -18.11 -14.83 -54.17
CA ASP A 355 -18.30 -15.93 -55.13
C ASP A 355 -19.23 -15.51 -56.28
N ARG A 356 -20.34 -14.83 -55.97
CA ARG A 356 -21.31 -14.40 -56.97
C ARG A 356 -20.83 -13.24 -57.84
N ILE A 357 -20.12 -12.28 -57.26
CA ILE A 357 -19.51 -11.18 -58.01
C ILE A 357 -18.47 -11.73 -58.99
N ILE A 358 -17.66 -12.70 -58.56
CA ILE A 358 -16.69 -13.39 -59.42
C ILE A 358 -17.40 -14.12 -60.57
N GLU A 359 -18.50 -14.82 -60.32
CA GLU A 359 -19.32 -15.44 -61.36
C GLU A 359 -19.86 -14.41 -62.37
N LEU A 360 -20.39 -13.28 -61.90
CA LEU A 360 -20.91 -12.22 -62.77
C LEU A 360 -19.82 -11.56 -63.61
N LEU A 361 -18.62 -11.33 -63.05
CA LEU A 361 -17.47 -10.81 -63.79
C LEU A 361 -16.97 -11.80 -64.85
N LEU A 362 -16.97 -13.09 -64.55
CA LEU A 362 -16.67 -14.16 -65.53
C LEU A 362 -17.71 -14.19 -66.65
N GLN A 363 -18.99 -13.96 -66.36
CA GLN A 363 -20.05 -13.85 -67.38
C GLN A 363 -19.88 -12.61 -68.26
N ALA A 364 -19.51 -11.47 -67.69
CA ALA A 364 -19.26 -10.23 -68.42
C ALA A 364 -18.02 -10.31 -69.34
N ASN A 365 -16.94 -10.99 -68.90
CA ASN A 365 -15.74 -11.18 -69.72
C ASN A 365 -15.91 -12.18 -70.88
N MET A 366 -17.03 -12.91 -70.95
CA MET A 366 -17.37 -13.80 -72.07
C MET A 366 -18.23 -13.10 -73.16
N GLN A 367 -18.55 -11.82 -72.98
CA GLN A 367 -19.25 -10.98 -73.96
C GLN A 367 -18.35 -9.82 -74.41
N ASP A 368 -17.63 -9.99 -75.52
CA ASP A 368 -16.95 -8.90 -76.22
C ASP A 368 -17.95 -8.07 -77.03
N GLU A 369 -18.09 -6.77 -76.69
CA GLU A 369 -18.50 -5.63 -77.53
C GLU A 369 -18.04 -4.31 -76.84
N PRO A 370 -17.79 -3.20 -77.58
CA PRO A 370 -16.71 -2.23 -77.35
C PRO A 370 -16.94 -1.22 -76.19
N PRO A 371 -15.89 -0.49 -75.73
CA PRO A 371 -15.87 0.16 -74.43
C PRO A 371 -16.72 1.44 -74.42
N GLN A 372 -17.85 1.41 -73.72
CA GLN A 372 -18.49 2.64 -73.27
C GLN A 372 -17.89 3.05 -71.92
N LYS A 373 -17.27 4.23 -71.94
CA LYS A 373 -16.83 5.02 -70.79
C LYS A 373 -17.85 4.95 -69.65
N LEU A 374 -17.59 4.11 -68.65
CA LEU A 374 -18.11 4.33 -67.31
C LEU A 374 -17.05 5.12 -66.55
N LEU A 375 -17.27 6.42 -66.49
CA LEU A 375 -16.58 7.33 -65.60
C LEU A 375 -16.76 6.82 -64.16
N LEU A 376 -15.75 6.15 -63.62
CA LEU A 376 -15.55 6.05 -62.18
C LEU A 376 -15.16 7.45 -61.69
N GLY A 377 -16.19 8.28 -61.49
CA GLY A 377 -16.06 9.55 -60.80
C GLY A 377 -15.69 9.29 -59.34
N ASN A 378 -14.51 9.78 -58.95
CA ASN A 378 -14.11 10.21 -57.62
C ASN A 378 -14.56 9.32 -56.44
N PHE A 379 -13.74 8.32 -56.13
CA PHE A 379 -13.66 7.74 -54.78
C PHE A 379 -12.36 8.18 -54.11
N ASP A 380 -12.35 9.42 -53.61
CA ASP A 380 -11.42 9.82 -52.55
C ASP A 380 -11.97 9.28 -51.21
N LEU A 381 -11.65 8.02 -50.90
CA LEU A 381 -11.83 7.42 -49.57
C LEU A 381 -10.49 7.01 -48.95
N LEU A 382 -9.47 7.87 -49.11
CA LEU A 382 -8.30 7.88 -48.24
C LEU A 382 -8.36 9.17 -47.42
N PRO A 383 -8.39 9.08 -46.07
CA PRO A 383 -8.18 10.26 -45.26
C PRO A 383 -6.77 10.79 -45.56
N GLU A 384 -6.69 12.05 -46.00
CA GLU A 384 -5.45 12.79 -46.04
C GLU A 384 -4.72 12.62 -44.70
N GLY A 385 -3.50 12.08 -44.77
CA GLY A 385 -2.62 12.02 -43.61
C GLY A 385 -2.40 13.43 -43.07
N ARG A 386 -3.03 13.74 -41.93
CA ARG A 386 -2.59 14.88 -41.11
C ARG A 386 -1.16 14.62 -40.71
N LYS A 387 -0.27 15.40 -41.34
CA LYS A 387 1.12 15.61 -40.94
C LYS A 387 1.18 15.86 -39.43
N SER A 388 1.63 14.88 -38.67
CA SER A 388 2.19 15.14 -37.34
C SER A 388 3.55 15.81 -37.56
N GLN A 389 3.61 17.11 -37.30
CA GLN A 389 4.88 17.81 -37.14
C GLN A 389 5.68 17.12 -36.01
N PRO A 390 7.00 16.93 -36.16
CA PRO A 390 7.83 16.49 -35.06
C PRO A 390 7.99 17.66 -34.08
N ARG A 391 7.34 17.59 -32.91
CA ARG A 391 7.78 18.42 -31.78
C ARG A 391 9.03 17.79 -31.19
N SER A 392 10.19 18.30 -31.62
CA SER A 392 11.48 18.08 -30.97
C SER A 392 11.44 18.55 -29.51
N PRO A 393 12.19 17.91 -28.59
CA PRO A 393 12.26 18.28 -27.20
C PRO A 393 13.10 19.54 -27.02
N LYS A 394 12.56 20.57 -26.36
CA LYS A 394 13.38 21.66 -25.84
C LYS A 394 14.01 21.21 -24.51
N PHE A 395 15.27 20.82 -24.58
CA PHE A 395 16.17 20.94 -23.44
C PHE A 395 16.36 22.43 -23.15
N ALA A 396 16.04 22.84 -21.92
CA ALA A 396 16.60 24.03 -21.30
C ALA A 396 17.13 23.60 -19.93
N ARG A 397 18.46 23.52 -19.82
CA ARG A 397 19.18 23.59 -18.54
C ARG A 397 19.66 25.03 -18.36
N SER A 398 19.67 25.42 -17.07
CA SER A 398 20.45 26.51 -16.46
C SER A 398 19.95 27.94 -16.77
N ASP A 399 19.89 28.91 -15.85
CA ASP A 399 20.62 29.15 -14.61
C ASP A 399 19.80 29.98 -13.62
N GLY A 400 20.31 30.07 -12.40
CA GLY A 400 19.65 30.60 -11.21
C GLY A 400 19.35 32.10 -11.15
N LYS A 401 18.46 32.42 -10.21
CA LYS A 401 18.72 33.37 -9.13
C LYS A 401 17.89 32.99 -7.90
#